data_AF-A0A2I6S9M9-F1
#
_entry.id   AF-A0A2I6S9M9-F1
#
_cell.length_a   1.000
_cell.length_b   1.000
_cell.length_c   1.000
_cell.angle_alpha   90.00
_cell.angle_beta   90.00
_cell.angle_gamma   90.00
#
_symmetry.space_group_name_H-M   'P 1'
#
loop_
_entity.id
_entity.type
_entity.pdbx_description
1 polymer ?
#
loop_
_entity_poly.entity_id
_entity_poly.type
_entity_poly.pdbx_seq_one_letter_code
_entity_poly.pdbx_strand_id
1 'polypeptide(L)'
;MPRITLDVWSDYVCPFCYLEFPVFDALRAEFGDDLEIRWRAFELRPEPVPTLEPRGEYLRHAWKHHVYPMAKERGMELYLPSVQPRSRLAFETQRFAQEHGLGTKMHQALFQAFFEHDRDIGSIDELTDIGRALGLNAVRLKFALRNGDYTYGVQADRLEAERLGIGGVPTMLLRMTDGDAQPRLLSGAQPLAALREHVAAMLAAAPRHSTEAAVHPLCRILPEMPVAQPV
;
A
#
# COMPACT_ATOMS: atom_id res chain seq x y z
N MET A 1 -0.61 3.07 -17.49
CA MET A 1 -1.35 3.31 -16.23
C MET A 1 -1.79 1.94 -15.73
N PRO A 2 -1.72 1.69 -14.42
CA PRO A 2 -2.05 0.38 -13.85
C PRO A 2 -3.51 0.05 -14.12
N ARG A 3 -3.78 -1.18 -14.56
CA ARG A 3 -5.14 -1.68 -14.81
C ARG A 3 -5.86 -2.04 -13.53
N ILE A 4 -5.09 -2.45 -12.52
CA ILE A 4 -5.57 -2.85 -11.21
C ILE A 4 -4.89 -2.04 -10.13
N THR A 5 -5.68 -1.67 -9.14
CA THR A 5 -5.19 -1.12 -7.88
C THR A 5 -5.50 -2.08 -6.73
N LEU A 6 -4.51 -2.33 -5.89
CA LEU A 6 -4.64 -3.00 -4.60
C LEU A 6 -4.40 -1.96 -3.50
N ASP A 7 -5.47 -1.44 -2.91
CA ASP A 7 -5.37 -0.61 -1.71
C ASP A 7 -5.21 -1.51 -0.49
N VAL A 8 -4.19 -1.27 0.31
CA VAL A 8 -3.86 -2.06 1.50
C VAL A 8 -3.95 -1.16 2.72
N TRP A 9 -5.01 -1.33 3.52
CA TRP A 9 -5.06 -0.77 4.86
C TRP A 9 -4.15 -1.56 5.78
N SER A 10 -3.22 -0.85 6.39
CA SER A 10 -2.09 -1.41 7.12
C SER A 10 -1.78 -0.55 8.33
N ASP A 11 -1.21 -1.16 9.38
CA ASP A 11 -0.68 -0.45 10.56
C ASP A 11 0.76 -0.85 10.83
N TYR A 12 1.61 0.14 11.12
CA TYR A 12 3.04 -0.08 11.41
C TYR A 12 3.29 -0.84 12.70
N VAL A 13 2.30 -0.88 13.60
CA VAL A 13 2.38 -1.70 14.83
C VAL A 13 1.75 -3.09 14.67
N CYS A 14 1.27 -3.44 13.47
CA CYS A 14 0.72 -4.76 13.17
C CYS A 14 1.79 -5.66 12.51
N PRO A 15 2.24 -6.75 13.17
CA PRO A 15 3.24 -7.63 12.58
C PRO A 15 2.74 -8.35 11.33
N PHE A 16 1.45 -8.68 11.25
CA PHE A 16 0.87 -9.32 10.07
C PHE A 16 0.88 -8.42 8.84
N CYS A 17 0.80 -7.10 9.01
CA CYS A 17 0.95 -6.15 7.91
C CYS A 17 2.38 -6.16 7.35
N TYR A 18 3.39 -6.29 8.22
CA TYR A 18 4.77 -6.39 7.76
C TYR A 18 5.03 -7.72 7.03
N LEU A 19 4.42 -8.81 7.50
CA LEU A 19 4.57 -10.15 6.94
C LEU A 19 4.03 -10.31 5.50
N GLU A 20 3.33 -9.31 4.96
CA GLU A 20 2.84 -9.32 3.59
C GLU A 20 3.86 -8.83 2.56
N PHE A 21 4.95 -8.18 2.98
CA PHE A 21 5.92 -7.61 2.04
C PHE A 21 6.44 -8.60 0.99
N PRO A 22 6.88 -9.81 1.35
CA PRO A 22 7.32 -10.80 0.35
C PRO A 22 6.22 -11.19 -0.64
N VAL A 23 4.96 -11.16 -0.21
CA VAL A 23 3.80 -11.44 -1.07
C VAL A 23 3.59 -10.31 -2.06
N PHE A 24 3.61 -9.07 -1.58
CA PHE A 24 3.46 -7.89 -2.43
C PHE A 24 4.61 -7.71 -3.41
N ASP A 25 5.84 -8.04 -3.01
CA ASP A 25 7.00 -8.01 -3.90
C ASP A 25 6.89 -9.07 -5.00
N ALA A 26 6.44 -10.28 -4.66
CA ALA A 26 6.16 -11.31 -5.66
C ALA A 26 5.05 -10.89 -6.64
N LEU A 27 3.96 -10.28 -6.15
CA LEU A 27 2.90 -9.76 -7.03
C LEU A 27 3.40 -8.64 -7.94
N ARG A 28 4.21 -7.71 -7.45
CA ARG A 28 4.82 -6.66 -8.28
C ARG A 28 5.74 -7.25 -9.34
N ALA A 29 6.53 -8.27 -8.99
CA ALA A 29 7.41 -8.95 -9.93
C ALA A 29 6.62 -9.69 -11.03
N GLU A 30 5.46 -10.27 -10.69
CA GLU A 30 4.63 -11.02 -11.63
C GLU A 30 3.77 -10.13 -12.54
N PHE A 31 3.10 -9.10 -11.99
CA PHE A 31 2.15 -8.27 -12.71
C PHE A 31 2.71 -6.94 -13.22
N GLY A 32 3.89 -6.52 -12.76
CA GLY A 32 4.57 -5.32 -13.22
C GLY A 32 3.66 -4.08 -13.21
N ASP A 33 3.64 -3.37 -14.34
CA ASP A 33 2.88 -2.12 -14.50
C ASP A 33 1.36 -2.30 -14.54
N ASP A 34 0.84 -3.53 -14.62
CA ASP A 34 -0.61 -3.79 -14.57
C ASP A 34 -1.17 -3.64 -13.14
N LEU A 35 -0.32 -3.74 -12.11
CA LEU A 35 -0.71 -3.70 -10.70
C LEU A 35 -0.06 -2.53 -9.96
N GLU A 36 -0.88 -1.64 -9.42
CA GLU A 36 -0.47 -0.65 -8.43
C GLU A 36 -0.87 -1.09 -7.02
N ILE A 37 0.08 -1.10 -6.09
CA ILE A 37 -0.19 -1.34 -4.67
C ILE A 37 -0.09 -0.01 -3.94
N ARG A 38 -1.19 0.40 -3.30
CA ARG A 38 -1.29 1.65 -2.55
C ARG A 38 -1.47 1.37 -1.07
N TRP A 39 -0.66 2.02 -0.25
CA TRP A 39 -0.71 1.89 1.19
C TRP A 39 -1.70 2.89 1.78
N ARG A 40 -2.61 2.41 2.63
CA ARG A 40 -3.64 3.19 3.32
C ARG A 40 -3.43 3.11 4.82
N ALA A 41 -3.55 4.25 5.48
CA ALA A 41 -3.40 4.30 6.92
C ALA A 41 -4.61 3.68 7.63
N PHE A 42 -4.33 2.82 8.60
CA PHE A 42 -5.31 2.35 9.56
C PHE A 42 -4.65 2.32 10.93
N GLU A 43 -5.11 3.15 11.86
CA GLU A 43 -4.62 3.12 13.24
C GLU A 43 -5.43 2.05 13.99
N LEU A 44 -4.80 0.93 14.38
CA LEU A 44 -5.41 -0.09 15.26
C LEU A 44 -5.72 0.46 16.64
N ARG A 45 -4.89 1.40 17.09
CA ARG A 45 -4.97 2.05 18.40
C ARG A 45 -4.91 3.57 18.22
N PRO A 46 -5.97 4.21 17.68
CA PRO A 46 -6.07 5.67 17.68
C PRO A 46 -6.47 6.15 19.08
N GLU A 47 -6.21 7.41 19.41
CA GLU A 47 -6.74 7.99 20.66
C GLU A 47 -8.29 7.95 20.64
N PRO A 48 -8.98 7.57 21.74
CA PRO A 48 -8.46 7.25 23.08
C PRO A 48 -8.23 5.77 23.39
N VAL A 49 -8.19 4.89 22.38
CA VAL A 49 -7.96 3.45 22.59
C VAL A 49 -6.60 3.24 23.23
N PRO A 50 -6.43 2.54 24.36
CA PRO A 50 -5.12 2.31 24.96
C PRO A 50 -4.16 1.53 24.04
N THR A 51 -2.87 1.83 24.09
CA THR A 51 -1.84 0.99 23.45
C THR A 51 -1.68 -0.32 24.22
N LEU A 52 -0.97 -1.27 23.61
CA LEU A 52 -0.69 -2.56 24.24
C LEU A 52 0.47 -2.44 25.23
N GLU A 53 0.44 -3.24 26.29
CA GLU A 53 1.59 -3.43 27.18
C GLU A 53 2.67 -4.23 26.43
N PRO A 54 3.86 -3.67 26.15
CA PRO A 54 4.88 -4.33 25.32
C PRO A 54 5.29 -5.71 25.83
N ARG A 55 5.29 -5.90 27.16
CA ARG A 55 5.59 -7.18 27.81
C ARG A 55 4.33 -7.87 28.33
N GLY A 56 3.18 -7.61 27.73
CA GLY A 56 1.92 -8.27 28.06
C GLY A 56 1.93 -9.74 27.66
N GLU A 57 1.24 -10.58 28.44
CA GLU A 57 1.09 -12.01 28.10
C GLU A 57 0.42 -12.19 26.73
N TYR A 58 -0.62 -11.38 26.45
CA TYR A 58 -1.33 -11.38 25.17
C TYR A 58 -0.39 -11.26 23.97
N LEU A 59 0.52 -10.28 23.97
CA LEU A 59 1.48 -10.09 22.88
C LEU A 59 2.45 -11.26 22.78
N ARG A 60 3.04 -11.70 23.90
CA ARG A 60 3.97 -12.84 23.87
C ARG A 60 3.31 -14.11 23.32
N HIS A 61 2.07 -14.36 23.72
CA HIS A 61 1.29 -15.49 23.21
C HIS A 61 1.05 -15.36 21.71
N ALA A 62 0.49 -14.23 21.25
CA ALA A 62 0.19 -13.99 19.85
C ALA A 62 1.45 -14.10 18.96
N TRP A 63 2.58 -13.56 19.44
CA TRP A 63 3.85 -13.62 18.72
C TRP A 63 4.38 -15.04 18.61
N LYS A 64 4.40 -15.79 19.72
CA LYS A 64 4.88 -17.17 19.75
C LYS A 64 4.05 -18.09 18.85
N HIS A 65 2.74 -17.92 18.84
CA HIS A 65 1.82 -18.88 18.22
C HIS A 65 1.36 -18.49 16.81
N HIS A 66 1.48 -17.22 16.42
CA HIS A 66 0.97 -16.75 15.12
C HIS A 66 2.00 -15.95 14.31
N VAL A 67 2.73 -15.03 14.94
CA VAL A 67 3.69 -14.17 14.21
C VAL A 67 4.93 -14.94 13.79
N TYR A 68 5.65 -15.58 14.72
CA TYR A 68 6.89 -16.29 14.39
C TYR A 68 6.70 -17.46 13.42
N PRO A 69 5.62 -18.27 13.51
CA PRO A 69 5.36 -19.30 12.52
C PRO A 69 5.20 -18.73 11.10
N MET A 70 4.43 -17.64 10.95
CA MET A 70 4.25 -17.01 9.64
C MET A 70 5.52 -16.30 9.16
N ALA A 71 6.27 -15.66 10.05
CA ALA A 71 7.58 -15.09 9.71
C ALA A 71 8.52 -16.15 9.12
N LYS A 72 8.58 -17.32 9.75
CA LYS A 72 9.35 -18.47 9.25
C LYS A 72 8.85 -18.94 7.88
N GLU A 73 7.55 -19.05 7.69
CA GLU A 73 6.95 -19.42 6.40
C GLU A 73 7.31 -18.42 5.28
N ARG A 74 7.32 -17.12 5.62
CA ARG A 74 7.60 -16.02 4.69
C ARG A 74 9.09 -15.71 4.53
N GLY A 75 9.97 -16.41 5.25
CA GLY A 75 11.41 -16.14 5.22
C GLY A 75 11.79 -14.77 5.76
N MET A 76 11.03 -14.26 6.73
CA MET A 76 11.27 -12.96 7.36
C MET A 76 11.72 -13.14 8.81
N GLU A 77 12.58 -12.23 9.28
CA GLU A 77 12.97 -12.13 10.68
C GLU A 77 12.35 -10.87 11.28
N LEU A 78 11.54 -11.05 12.32
CA LEU A 78 10.90 -9.96 13.07
C LEU A 78 11.03 -10.28 14.56
N TYR A 79 11.16 -9.24 15.39
CA TYR A 79 11.24 -9.34 16.83
C TYR A 79 10.09 -8.59 17.48
N LEU A 80 9.56 -9.12 18.59
CA LEU A 80 8.55 -8.43 19.39
C LEU A 80 9.15 -7.13 19.95
N PRO A 81 8.63 -5.95 19.55
CA PRO A 81 9.22 -4.68 19.95
C PRO A 81 9.07 -4.42 21.45
N SER A 82 10.06 -3.75 22.04
CA SER A 82 10.11 -3.37 23.45
C SER A 82 9.19 -2.20 23.80
N VAL A 83 8.70 -1.49 22.78
CA VAL A 83 7.75 -0.37 22.88
C VAL A 83 6.49 -0.62 22.04
N GLN A 84 5.40 0.08 22.36
CA GLN A 84 4.12 0.01 21.65
C GLN A 84 3.59 1.43 21.39
N PRO A 85 4.17 2.14 20.40
CA PRO A 85 3.84 3.54 20.14
C PRO A 85 2.53 3.70 19.40
N ARG A 86 2.09 4.96 19.27
CA ARG A 86 1.06 5.35 18.29
C ARG A 86 1.70 5.38 16.90
N SER A 87 0.99 4.92 15.88
CA SER A 87 1.49 4.87 14.50
C SER A 87 1.20 6.11 13.65
N ARG A 88 0.47 7.11 14.19
CA ARG A 88 0.11 8.33 13.44
C ARG A 88 1.30 9.01 12.79
N LEU A 89 2.35 9.31 13.56
CA LEU A 89 3.52 10.02 13.06
C LEU A 89 4.29 9.19 12.01
N ALA A 90 4.27 7.86 12.11
CA ALA A 90 4.83 6.98 11.09
C ALA A 90 4.04 7.07 9.77
N PHE A 91 2.70 7.12 9.81
CA PHE A 91 1.90 7.37 8.60
C PHE A 91 2.14 8.74 7.99
N GLU A 92 2.23 9.79 8.81
CA GLU A 92 2.55 11.13 8.33
C GLU A 92 3.95 11.18 7.68
N THR A 93 4.91 10.46 8.27
CA THR A 93 6.26 10.30 7.69
C THR A 93 6.22 9.59 6.34
N GLN A 94 5.42 8.53 6.19
CA GLN A 94 5.25 7.85 4.91
C GLN A 94 4.60 8.76 3.86
N ARG A 95 3.59 9.54 4.23
CA ARG A 95 2.93 10.51 3.34
C ARG A 95 3.88 11.62 2.89
N PHE A 96 4.68 12.16 3.80
CA PHE A 96 5.76 13.09 3.44
C PHE A 96 6.71 12.45 2.43
N ALA A 97 7.16 11.22 2.67
CA ALA A 97 8.05 10.51 1.76
C ALA A 97 7.42 10.23 0.38
N GLN A 98 6.10 10.01 0.33
CA GLN A 98 5.35 9.78 -0.91
C GLN A 98 5.45 10.98 -1.86
N GLU A 99 5.41 12.22 -1.35
CA GLU A 99 5.56 13.45 -2.16
C GLU A 99 6.94 13.57 -2.83
N HIS A 100 7.91 12.83 -2.31
CA HIS A 100 9.27 12.76 -2.82
C HIS A 100 9.55 11.47 -3.63
N GLY A 101 8.52 10.68 -3.96
CA GLY A 101 8.66 9.42 -4.69
C GLY A 101 9.30 8.29 -3.86
N LEU A 102 9.36 8.44 -2.54
CA LEU A 102 9.99 7.50 -1.61
C LEU A 102 8.98 6.75 -0.72
N GLY A 103 7.67 6.88 -1.00
CA GLY A 103 6.62 6.34 -0.14
C GLY A 103 6.71 4.83 0.11
N THR A 104 6.97 4.02 -0.92
CA THR A 104 7.15 2.56 -0.74
C THR A 104 8.40 2.22 0.07
N LYS A 105 9.52 2.91 -0.20
CA LYS A 105 10.78 2.71 0.56
C LYS A 105 10.61 3.11 2.02
N MET A 106 9.92 4.22 2.28
CA MET A 106 9.61 4.66 3.64
C MET A 106 8.66 3.68 4.34
N HIS A 107 7.63 3.19 3.65
CA HIS A 107 6.72 2.19 4.21
C HIS A 107 7.48 0.95 4.70
N GLN A 108 8.41 0.43 3.89
CA GLN A 108 9.28 -0.68 4.28
C GLN A 108 10.21 -0.31 5.44
N ALA A 109 10.88 0.84 5.35
CA ALA A 109 11.85 1.27 6.36
C ALA A 109 11.23 1.48 7.74
N LEU A 110 9.98 1.95 7.82
CA LEU A 110 9.25 2.10 9.08
C LEU A 110 8.95 0.75 9.74
N PHE A 111 8.56 -0.25 8.96
CA PHE A 111 8.36 -1.60 9.47
C PHE A 111 9.67 -2.24 9.94
N GLN A 112 10.74 -2.12 9.15
CA GLN A 112 12.07 -2.61 9.53
C GLN A 112 12.57 -1.93 10.81
N ALA A 113 12.43 -0.60 10.89
CA ALA A 113 12.78 0.16 12.08
C ALA A 113 12.07 -0.38 13.33
N PHE A 114 10.77 -0.67 13.24
CA PHE A 114 10.00 -1.15 14.39
C PHE A 114 10.24 -2.64 14.70
N PHE A 115 10.15 -3.52 13.71
CA PHE A 115 10.16 -4.97 13.92
C PHE A 115 11.53 -5.64 13.82
N GLU A 116 12.50 -5.02 13.14
CA GLU A 116 13.85 -5.59 13.01
C GLU A 116 14.89 -4.87 13.88
N HIS A 117 14.64 -3.60 14.19
CA HIS A 117 15.63 -2.74 14.86
C HIS A 117 15.14 -2.15 16.18
N ASP A 118 13.94 -2.52 16.63
CA ASP A 118 13.35 -2.09 17.92
C ASP A 118 13.34 -0.56 18.13
N ARG A 119 13.13 0.21 17.06
CA ARG A 119 13.09 1.68 17.09
C ARG A 119 11.68 2.19 17.38
N ASP A 120 11.59 3.26 18.15
CA ASP A 120 10.32 3.90 18.47
C ASP A 120 9.81 4.77 17.29
N ILE A 121 8.95 4.19 16.46
CA ILE A 121 8.30 4.88 15.33
C ILE A 121 7.23 5.91 15.76
N GLY A 122 6.99 6.09 17.06
CA GLY A 122 6.24 7.21 17.62
C GLY A 122 7.12 8.45 17.91
N SER A 123 8.45 8.33 17.81
CA SER A 123 9.39 9.43 18.06
C SER A 123 9.68 10.23 16.78
N ILE A 124 9.47 11.54 16.83
CA ILE A 124 9.80 12.44 15.72
C ILE A 124 11.30 12.36 15.37
N ASP A 125 12.17 12.23 16.36
CA ASP A 125 13.62 12.18 16.11
C ASP A 125 14.00 10.89 15.36
N GLU A 126 13.49 9.73 15.82
CA GLU A 126 13.67 8.44 15.12
C GLU A 126 13.15 8.49 13.68
N LEU A 127 11.95 9.04 13.48
CA LEU A 127 11.33 9.19 12.15
C LEU A 127 12.14 10.11 11.24
N THR A 128 12.68 11.21 11.76
CA THR A 128 13.54 12.12 10.99
C THR A 128 14.86 11.47 10.60
N ASP A 129 15.38 10.59 11.45
CA ASP A 129 16.58 9.81 11.17
C ASP A 129 16.35 8.74 10.09
N ILE A 130 15.21 8.05 10.12
CA ILE A 130 14.79 7.14 9.05
C ILE A 130 14.67 7.90 7.73
N GLY A 131 13.97 9.05 7.75
CA GLY A 131 13.82 9.88 6.55
C GLY A 131 15.14 10.38 5.99
N ARG A 132 16.05 10.82 6.84
CA ARG A 132 17.40 11.25 6.46
C ARG A 132 18.19 10.13 5.78
N ALA A 133 18.11 8.90 6.30
CA ALA A 133 18.78 7.75 5.70
C ALA A 133 18.27 7.43 4.28
N LEU A 134 17.01 7.78 3.98
CA LEU A 134 16.42 7.66 2.65
C LEU A 134 16.62 8.90 1.75
N GLY A 135 17.35 9.91 2.22
CA GLY A 135 17.64 11.13 1.47
C GLY A 135 16.59 12.25 1.61
N LEU A 136 15.65 12.14 2.55
CA LEU A 136 14.71 13.22 2.85
C LEU A 136 15.38 14.34 3.65
N ASN A 137 14.84 15.56 3.50
CA ASN A 137 15.24 16.68 4.34
C ASN A 137 14.65 16.53 5.75
N ALA A 138 15.49 16.13 6.71
CA ALA A 138 15.11 15.90 8.10
C ALA A 138 14.46 17.12 8.77
N VAL A 139 14.93 18.34 8.47
CA VAL A 139 14.38 19.57 9.06
C VAL A 139 12.95 19.81 8.56
N ARG A 140 12.71 19.63 7.26
CA ARG A 140 11.36 19.76 6.68
C ARG A 140 10.41 18.68 7.21
N LEU A 141 10.87 17.43 7.27
CA LEU A 141 10.08 16.34 7.84
C LEU A 141 9.72 16.62 9.30
N LYS A 142 10.70 17.03 10.12
CA LYS A 142 10.46 17.39 11.54
C LYS A 142 9.42 18.48 11.69
N PHE A 143 9.49 19.52 10.85
CA PHE A 143 8.52 20.62 10.87
C PHE A 143 7.12 20.12 10.49
N ALA A 144 7.00 19.33 9.43
CA ALA A 144 5.72 18.83 8.96
C ALA A 144 5.02 17.90 9.98
N LEU A 145 5.80 17.02 10.64
CA LEU A 145 5.28 16.15 11.70
C LEU A 145 4.82 16.93 12.94
N ARG A 146 5.51 18.02 13.30
CA ARG A 146 5.11 18.86 14.45
C ARG A 146 3.84 19.65 14.16
N ASN A 147 3.61 20.02 12.91
CA ASN A 147 2.43 20.77 12.50
C ASN A 147 1.23 19.88 12.20
N GLY A 148 1.43 18.55 12.06
CA GLY A 148 0.38 17.63 11.66
C GLY A 148 -0.06 17.83 10.20
N ASP A 149 0.86 18.24 9.31
CA ASP A 149 0.55 18.61 7.92
C ASP A 149 -0.12 17.46 7.15
N TYR A 150 0.12 16.21 7.55
CA TYR A 150 -0.44 15.02 6.92
C TYR A 150 -1.56 14.35 7.73
N THR A 151 -1.93 14.91 8.89
CA THR A 151 -2.98 14.33 9.76
C THR A 151 -4.29 14.15 9.00
N TYR A 152 -4.69 15.12 8.18
CA TYR A 152 -5.92 15.03 7.39
C TYR A 152 -5.93 13.81 6.46
N GLY A 153 -4.81 13.55 5.77
CA GLY A 153 -4.69 12.39 4.88
C GLY A 153 -4.81 11.07 5.64
N VAL A 154 -4.18 10.96 6.81
CA VAL A 154 -4.30 9.78 7.67
C VAL A 154 -5.75 9.56 8.12
N GLN A 155 -6.45 10.63 8.51
CA GLN A 155 -7.87 10.54 8.88
C GLN A 155 -8.77 10.20 7.69
N ALA A 156 -8.46 10.67 6.48
CA ALA A 156 -9.22 10.35 5.30
C ALA A 156 -9.17 8.84 4.97
N ASP A 157 -8.01 8.20 5.09
CA ASP A 157 -7.90 6.74 4.90
C ASP A 157 -8.71 5.97 5.95
N ARG A 158 -8.73 6.45 7.20
CA ARG A 158 -9.55 5.87 8.28
C ARG A 158 -11.05 5.98 7.99
N LEU A 159 -11.51 7.14 7.55
CA LEU A 159 -12.92 7.34 7.17
C LEU A 159 -13.31 6.46 5.98
N GLU A 160 -12.41 6.27 5.00
CA GLU A 160 -12.65 5.34 3.91
C GLU A 160 -12.77 3.89 4.40
N ALA A 161 -11.89 3.47 5.31
CA ALA A 161 -11.99 2.15 5.95
C ALA A 161 -13.32 1.94 6.68
N GLU A 162 -13.75 2.93 7.47
CA GLU A 162 -15.04 2.89 8.18
C GLU A 162 -16.21 2.76 7.20
N ARG A 163 -16.21 3.54 6.10
CA ARG A 163 -17.25 3.47 5.05
C ARG A 163 -17.30 2.11 4.36
N LEU A 164 -16.15 1.44 4.23
CA LEU A 164 -16.02 0.11 3.65
C LEU A 164 -16.28 -1.02 4.65
N GLY A 165 -16.54 -0.70 5.93
CA GLY A 165 -16.75 -1.70 6.98
C GLY A 165 -15.48 -2.43 7.41
N ILE A 166 -14.30 -1.84 7.16
CA ILE A 166 -13.01 -2.42 7.52
C ILE A 166 -12.79 -2.27 9.03
N GLY A 167 -12.77 -3.40 9.76
CA GLY A 167 -12.59 -3.43 11.22
C GLY A 167 -11.19 -3.85 11.69
N GLY A 168 -10.27 -4.13 10.77
CA GLY A 168 -8.92 -4.61 11.13
C GLY A 168 -7.98 -4.67 9.94
N VAL A 169 -6.71 -4.96 10.22
CA VAL A 169 -5.62 -4.97 9.24
C VAL A 169 -4.74 -6.21 9.34
N PRO A 170 -4.06 -6.62 8.25
CA PRO A 170 -4.17 -6.02 6.93
C PRO A 170 -5.52 -6.29 6.28
N THR A 171 -6.02 -5.32 5.52
CA THR A 171 -7.21 -5.49 4.67
C THR A 171 -6.93 -4.88 3.32
N MET A 172 -7.26 -5.61 2.26
CA MET A 172 -6.96 -5.22 0.90
C MET A 172 -8.22 -5.07 0.07
N LEU A 173 -8.30 -3.99 -0.71
CA LEU A 173 -9.35 -3.74 -1.66
C LEU A 173 -8.76 -3.76 -3.07
N LEU A 174 -9.08 -4.81 -3.80
CA LEU A 174 -8.70 -4.99 -5.20
C LEU A 174 -9.76 -4.34 -6.11
N ARG A 175 -9.34 -3.41 -6.96
CA ARG A 175 -10.21 -2.64 -7.86
C ARG A 175 -9.62 -2.50 -9.25
N MET A 176 -10.48 -2.49 -10.26
CA MET A 176 -10.07 -2.05 -11.59
C MET A 176 -9.86 -0.53 -11.57
N THR A 177 -8.78 -0.08 -12.20
CA THR A 177 -8.56 1.35 -12.47
C THR A 177 -9.45 1.80 -13.62
N ASP A 178 -9.66 0.90 -14.60
CA ASP A 178 -10.53 1.08 -15.75
C ASP A 178 -11.51 -0.11 -15.90
N GLY A 179 -12.81 0.18 -15.85
CA GLY A 179 -13.88 -0.80 -16.08
C GLY A 179 -14.75 -1.14 -14.87
N ASP A 180 -15.75 -2.00 -15.11
CA ASP A 180 -16.88 -2.21 -14.20
C ASP A 180 -16.80 -3.51 -13.37
N ALA A 181 -15.61 -4.12 -13.28
CA ALA A 181 -15.46 -5.33 -12.48
C ALA A 181 -15.71 -5.01 -11.00
N GLN A 182 -16.50 -5.86 -10.33
CA GLN A 182 -16.84 -5.67 -8.94
C GLN A 182 -15.59 -5.72 -8.04
N PRO A 183 -15.38 -4.71 -7.17
CA PRO A 183 -14.28 -4.70 -6.22
C PRO A 183 -14.28 -5.92 -5.30
N ARG A 184 -13.10 -6.37 -4.89
CA ARG A 184 -12.95 -7.49 -3.94
C ARG A 184 -12.26 -7.00 -2.67
N LEU A 185 -12.92 -7.19 -1.53
CA LEU A 185 -12.35 -6.91 -0.22
C LEU A 185 -11.82 -8.21 0.40
N LEU A 186 -10.56 -8.21 0.79
CA LEU A 186 -9.83 -9.37 1.34
C LEU A 186 -9.29 -9.00 2.72
N SER A 187 -9.53 -9.84 3.72
CA SER A 187 -9.20 -9.54 5.11
C SER A 187 -8.12 -10.49 5.65
N GLY A 188 -7.13 -9.93 6.32
CA GLY A 188 -5.99 -10.66 6.90
C GLY A 188 -4.88 -10.94 5.89
N ALA A 189 -3.72 -11.36 6.41
CA ALA A 189 -2.55 -11.64 5.61
C ALA A 189 -2.80 -12.82 4.65
N GLN A 190 -2.85 -12.54 3.35
CA GLN A 190 -3.27 -13.53 2.35
C GLN A 190 -2.10 -14.40 1.85
N PRO A 191 -2.32 -15.68 1.54
CA PRO A 191 -1.37 -16.48 0.77
C PRO A 191 -1.12 -15.88 -0.62
N LEU A 192 0.12 -15.99 -1.10
CA LEU A 192 0.49 -15.46 -2.44
C LEU A 192 -0.38 -16.07 -3.54
N ALA A 193 -0.62 -17.38 -3.47
CA ALA A 193 -1.45 -18.08 -4.44
C ALA A 193 -2.88 -17.49 -4.53
N ALA A 194 -3.47 -17.12 -3.40
CA ALA A 194 -4.82 -16.55 -3.34
C ALA A 194 -4.85 -15.13 -3.93
N LEU A 195 -3.92 -14.26 -3.55
CA LEU A 195 -3.86 -12.91 -4.13
C LEU A 195 -3.58 -12.94 -5.63
N ARG A 196 -2.66 -13.80 -6.07
CA ARG A 196 -2.34 -13.99 -7.49
C ARG A 196 -3.58 -14.41 -8.29
N GLU A 197 -4.36 -15.34 -7.76
CA GLU A 197 -5.62 -15.78 -8.38
C GLU A 197 -6.63 -14.63 -8.49
N HIS A 198 -6.80 -13.83 -7.43
CA HIS A 198 -7.70 -12.67 -7.45
C HIS A 198 -7.29 -11.62 -8.49
N VAL A 199 -5.99 -11.28 -8.56
CA VAL A 199 -5.46 -10.33 -9.53
C VAL A 199 -5.65 -10.86 -10.96
N ALA A 200 -5.23 -12.10 -11.22
CA ALA A 200 -5.34 -12.72 -12.54
C ALA A 200 -6.80 -12.84 -13.01
N ALA A 201 -7.71 -13.24 -12.12
CA ALA A 201 -9.14 -13.35 -12.45
C ALA A 201 -9.74 -11.99 -12.80
N MET A 202 -9.32 -10.92 -12.13
CA MET A 202 -9.84 -9.58 -12.41
C MET A 202 -9.28 -9.01 -13.73
N LEU A 203 -8.00 -9.24 -14.03
CA LEU A 203 -7.40 -8.88 -15.33
C LEU A 203 -8.05 -9.62 -16.50
N ALA A 204 -8.39 -10.89 -16.31
CA ALA A 204 -9.02 -11.71 -17.34
C ALA A 204 -10.47 -11.29 -17.64
N ALA A 205 -11.19 -10.80 -16.63
CA ALA A 205 -12.57 -10.33 -16.78
C ALA A 205 -12.67 -8.95 -17.44
N ALA A 206 -11.57 -8.19 -17.50
CA ALA A 206 -11.54 -6.85 -18.06
C ALA A 206 -11.18 -6.88 -19.56
N PRO A 207 -12.11 -6.53 -20.49
CA PRO A 207 -11.80 -6.50 -21.92
C PRO A 207 -10.64 -5.53 -22.17
N ARG A 208 -9.67 -5.94 -23.01
CA ARG A 208 -8.68 -5.00 -23.54
C ARG A 208 -9.44 -4.02 -24.42
N HIS A 209 -9.56 -2.76 -24.01
CA HIS A 209 -9.88 -1.71 -24.97
C HIS A 209 -8.73 -1.67 -25.97
N SER A 210 -8.92 -2.32 -27.11
CA SER A 210 -8.08 -2.08 -28.28
C SER A 210 -8.19 -0.60 -28.59
N THR A 211 -7.08 0.12 -28.48
CA THR A 211 -6.88 1.35 -29.24
C THR A 211 -6.80 0.98 -30.72
N GLU A 212 -7.93 0.56 -31.28
CA GLU A 212 -8.14 0.66 -32.71
C GLU A 212 -8.65 2.08 -32.90
N ALA A 213 -7.77 2.94 -33.44
CA ALA A 213 -8.14 4.28 -33.85
C ALA A 213 -9.39 4.16 -34.71
N ALA A 214 -10.52 4.61 -34.19
CA ALA A 214 -11.76 4.68 -34.94
C ALA A 214 -11.50 5.59 -36.14
N VAL A 215 -11.23 4.99 -37.31
CA VAL A 215 -11.31 5.69 -38.59
C VAL A 215 -12.78 6.09 -38.71
N HIS A 216 -13.02 7.37 -38.51
CA HIS A 216 -14.33 8.00 -38.58
C HIS A 216 -15.07 7.56 -39.87
N PRO A 217 -16.36 7.19 -39.83
CA PRO A 217 -17.11 6.73 -41.02
C PRO A 217 -17.38 7.80 -42.08
N LEU A 218 -16.67 8.94 -42.05
CA LEU A 218 -16.91 10.07 -42.95
C LEU A 218 -15.69 10.47 -43.79
N CYS A 219 -14.63 9.65 -43.88
CA CYS A 219 -13.70 9.75 -45.02
C CYS A 219 -14.37 9.18 -46.27
N ARG A 220 -15.29 10.01 -46.77
CA ARG A 220 -16.06 9.93 -48.01
C ARG A 220 -15.17 9.58 -49.20
N ILE A 221 -15.59 8.54 -49.93
CA ILE A 221 -16.02 8.62 -51.34
C ILE A 221 -15.53 9.90 -52.03
N LEU A 222 -14.41 9.80 -52.76
CA LEU A 222 -14.13 10.65 -53.91
C LEU A 222 -14.11 9.73 -55.14
N PRO A 223 -14.91 9.99 -56.19
CA PRO A 223 -14.78 9.27 -57.44
C PRO A 223 -13.49 9.70 -58.16
N GLU A 224 -12.77 8.73 -58.72
CA GLU A 224 -11.59 8.94 -59.53
C GLU A 224 -11.91 9.85 -60.74
N MET A 225 -11.16 10.94 -60.88
CA MET A 225 -11.18 11.77 -62.07
C MET A 225 -10.20 11.23 -63.12
N PRO A 226 -10.56 11.18 -64.42
CA PRO A 226 -9.67 10.65 -65.45
C PRO A 226 -8.50 11.58 -65.72
N VAL A 227 -7.32 10.97 -65.84
CA VAL A 227 -6.04 11.58 -66.21
C VAL A 227 -6.10 12.08 -67.65
N ALA A 228 -5.86 13.39 -67.86
CA ALA A 228 -5.62 13.94 -69.18
C ALA A 228 -4.20 13.62 -69.64
N GLN A 229 -4.06 13.08 -70.85
CA GLN A 229 -2.77 12.84 -71.51
C GLN A 229 -2.19 14.15 -72.09
N PRO A 230 -0.86 14.30 -72.13
CA PRO A 230 -0.23 15.52 -72.64
C PRO A 230 -0.17 15.53 -74.17
N VAL A 231 -0.25 16.73 -74.76
CA VAL A 231 0.16 17.05 -76.13
C VAL A 231 1.50 17.78 -76.05
#